data_AF-A0AAV5TIL4-F1
#
_entry.id   AF-A0AAV5TIL4-F1
#
_cell.length_a   1.000
_cell.length_b   1.000
_cell.length_c   1.000
_cell.angle_alpha   90.00
_cell.angle_beta   90.00
_cell.angle_gamma   90.00
#
_symmetry.space_group_name_H-M   'P 1'
#
loop_
_entity.id
_entity.type
_entity.pdbx_description
1 polymer ?
#
loop_
_entity_poly.entity_id
_entity_poly.type
_entity_poly.pdbx_seq_one_letter_code
_entity_poly.pdbx_strand_id
1 'polypeptide(L)'
;ASASFRTPVTYSDMFFGEWNQEKTRHFMEHTHLPISFVITAAYLLMVKYGPKIMENRKAYDLRTSLAVWNFALFAYSGVSFYILFPHFMKTYYKGGILRTLCHNDDLYTNSESGFVGWLFVMSKASDTTPFRAQSLSTPSFSS
;
A
#
# COMPACT_ATOMS: atom_id res chain seq x y z
N ALA A 1 10.56 -23.51 -12.88
CA ALA A 1 9.29 -23.78 -13.57
C ALA A 1 8.30 -22.72 -13.14
N SER A 2 7.98 -21.77 -14.03
CA SER A 2 7.04 -20.69 -13.75
C SER A 2 5.63 -21.27 -13.67
N ALA A 3 5.09 -21.39 -12.45
CA ALA A 3 3.70 -21.74 -12.26
C ALA A 3 2.85 -20.50 -12.59
N SER A 4 2.38 -20.43 -13.84
CA SER A 4 1.36 -19.45 -14.25
C SER A 4 0.09 -19.72 -13.44
N PHE A 5 -0.20 -18.84 -12.47
CA PHE A 5 -1.40 -18.93 -11.63
C PHE A 5 -2.62 -18.68 -12.52
N ARG A 6 -3.38 -19.75 -12.80
CA ARG A 6 -4.53 -19.75 -13.72
C ARG A 6 -5.86 -19.38 -13.04
N THR A 7 -5.83 -18.93 -11.80
CA THR A 7 -7.02 -18.62 -11.00
C THR A 7 -7.15 -17.12 -10.76
N PRO A 8 -8.37 -16.54 -10.87
CA PRO A 8 -8.59 -15.15 -10.53
C PRO A 8 -8.27 -14.96 -9.03
N VAL A 9 -7.26 -14.14 -8.74
CA VAL A 9 -6.90 -13.75 -7.36
C VAL A 9 -8.02 -12.89 -6.79
N THR A 10 -8.78 -13.44 -5.85
CA THR A 10 -9.88 -12.74 -5.18
C THR A 10 -9.36 -12.04 -3.92
N TYR A 11 -9.97 -10.92 -3.52
CA TYR A 11 -9.57 -10.18 -2.31
C TYR A 11 -9.57 -11.04 -1.04
N SER A 12 -10.52 -11.96 -0.90
CA SER A 12 -10.59 -12.88 0.24
C SER A 12 -9.36 -13.76 0.35
N ASP A 13 -8.84 -14.23 -0.78
CA ASP A 13 -7.62 -15.05 -0.83
C ASP A 13 -6.37 -14.23 -0.49
N MET A 14 -6.45 -12.90 -0.64
CA MET A 14 -5.35 -12.01 -0.35
C MET A 14 -5.33 -11.56 1.11
N PHE A 15 -6.50 -11.36 1.72
CA PHE A 15 -6.62 -10.97 3.13
C PHE A 15 -6.56 -12.15 4.10
N PHE A 16 -7.05 -13.33 3.70
CA PHE A 16 -7.16 -14.49 4.58
C PHE A 16 -6.41 -15.73 4.06
N GLY A 17 -5.83 -15.66 2.86
CA GLY A 17 -5.04 -16.77 2.30
C GLY A 17 -3.56 -16.64 2.64
N GLU A 18 -2.81 -17.71 2.37
CA GLU A 18 -1.35 -17.70 2.53
C GLU A 18 -0.70 -16.70 1.58
N TRP A 19 0.10 -15.79 2.16
CA TRP A 19 0.81 -14.77 1.42
C TRP A 19 1.90 -15.39 0.54
N ASN A 20 1.93 -14.96 -0.73
CA ASN A 20 2.94 -15.33 -1.71
C ASN A 20 3.29 -14.12 -2.60
N GLN A 21 4.58 -13.86 -2.78
CA GLN A 21 5.08 -12.71 -3.52
C GLN A 21 4.66 -12.71 -5.00
N GLU A 22 4.62 -13.87 -5.66
CA GLU A 22 4.24 -13.98 -7.07
C GLU A 22 2.75 -13.67 -7.28
N LYS A 23 1.89 -14.20 -6.40
CA LYS A 23 0.44 -13.89 -6.39
C LYS A 23 0.21 -12.41 -6.16
N THR A 24 0.95 -11.82 -5.23
CA THR A 24 0.83 -10.41 -4.86
C THR A 24 1.20 -9.48 -6.02
N ARG A 25 2.29 -9.80 -6.73
CA ARG A 25 2.72 -9.04 -7.90
C ARG A 25 1.66 -9.09 -9.01
N HIS A 26 1.14 -10.27 -9.30
CA HIS A 26 0.11 -10.46 -10.33
C HIS A 26 -1.18 -9.69 -10.00
N PHE A 27 -1.59 -9.70 -8.72
CA PHE A 27 -2.74 -8.93 -8.25
C PHE A 27 -2.53 -7.41 -8.41
N MET A 28 -1.35 -6.89 -8.03
CA MET A 28 -1.07 -5.46 -8.17
C MET A 28 -1.07 -4.99 -9.63
N GLU A 29 -0.57 -5.81 -10.56
CA GLU A 29 -0.52 -5.45 -11.97
C GLU A 29 -1.92 -5.46 -12.62
N HIS A 30 -2.76 -6.45 -12.31
CA HIS A 30 -4.05 -6.60 -12.98
C HIS A 30 -5.20 -5.85 -12.30
N THR A 31 -5.20 -5.79 -10.96
CA THR A 31 -6.36 -5.33 -10.19
C THR A 31 -6.16 -3.91 -9.65
N HIS A 32 -4.95 -3.54 -9.24
CA HIS A 32 -4.72 -2.23 -8.60
C HIS A 32 -4.73 -1.04 -9.59
N LEU A 33 -4.26 -1.25 -10.83
CA LEU A 33 -4.27 -0.22 -11.87
C LEU A 33 -5.68 0.34 -12.19
N PRO A 34 -6.72 -0.48 -12.47
CA PRO A 34 -8.05 0.05 -12.75
C PRO A 34 -8.73 0.70 -11.52
N ILE A 35 -8.47 0.18 -10.31
CA ILE A 35 -9.08 0.71 -9.08
C ILE A 35 -8.56 2.11 -8.75
N SER A 36 -7.25 2.33 -8.88
CA SER A 36 -6.64 3.64 -8.67
C SER A 36 -7.22 4.69 -9.60
N PHE A 37 -7.45 4.33 -10.87
CA PHE A 37 -8.09 5.22 -11.84
C PHE A 37 -9.53 5.58 -11.47
N VAL A 38 -10.34 4.60 -11.04
CA VAL A 38 -11.73 4.83 -10.60
C VAL A 38 -11.79 5.70 -9.35
N ILE A 39 -10.96 5.44 -8.35
CA ILE A 39 -10.89 6.24 -7.12
C ILE A 39 -10.45 7.68 -7.44
N THR A 40 -9.47 7.85 -8.33
CA THR A 40 -9.00 9.17 -8.77
C THR A 40 -10.11 9.93 -9.48
N ALA A 41 -10.81 9.29 -10.42
CA ALA A 41 -11.94 9.92 -11.11
C ALA A 41 -13.06 10.31 -10.12
N ALA A 42 -13.42 9.43 -9.20
CA ALA A 42 -14.41 9.71 -8.16
C ALA A 42 -13.99 10.87 -7.24
N TYR A 43 -12.71 10.92 -6.84
CA TYR A 43 -12.16 12.00 -6.03
C TYR A 43 -12.21 13.35 -6.78
N LEU A 44 -11.81 13.39 -8.06
CA LEU A 44 -11.88 14.60 -8.88
C LEU A 44 -13.32 15.09 -9.05
N LEU A 45 -14.28 14.18 -9.23
CA LEU A 45 -15.70 14.51 -9.25
C LEU A 45 -16.13 15.09 -7.89
N MET A 46 -15.78 14.45 -6.78
CA MET A 46 -16.09 14.96 -5.44
C MET A 46 -15.47 16.32 -5.16
N VAL A 47 -14.23 16.59 -5.57
CA VAL A 47 -13.59 17.90 -5.38
C VAL A 47 -14.26 18.98 -6.22
N LYS A 48 -14.78 18.63 -7.41
CA LYS A 48 -15.48 19.58 -8.27
C LYS A 48 -16.92 19.87 -7.81
N TYR A 49 -17.64 18.83 -7.38
CA TYR A 49 -19.04 18.96 -6.94
C TYR A 49 -19.18 19.30 -5.45
N GLY A 50 -18.19 18.93 -4.63
CA GLY A 50 -18.16 19.14 -3.19
C GLY A 50 -18.33 20.60 -2.79
N PRO A 51 -17.53 21.54 -3.31
CA PRO A 51 -17.65 22.97 -3.00
C PRO A 51 -19.03 23.54 -3.38
N LYS A 52 -19.59 23.11 -4.52
CA LYS A 52 -20.91 23.56 -5.01
C LYS A 52 -22.07 23.07 -4.12
N ILE A 53 -21.92 21.90 -3.50
CA ILE A 53 -22.89 21.35 -2.54
C ILE A 53 -22.68 21.97 -1.15
N MET A 54 -21.43 22.29 -0.79
CA MET A 54 -21.07 22.88 0.51
C MET A 54 -21.40 24.38 0.61
N GLU A 55 -21.67 25.08 -0.48
CA GLU A 55 -22.11 26.48 -0.48
C GLU A 55 -23.42 26.70 0.33
N ASN A 56 -24.27 25.67 0.41
CA ASN A 56 -25.54 25.72 1.16
C ASN A 56 -25.50 24.98 2.52
N ARG A 57 -24.33 24.53 3.02
CA ARG A 57 -24.21 23.71 4.25
C ARG A 57 -23.10 24.22 5.16
N LYS A 58 -23.31 24.17 6.48
CA LYS A 58 -22.31 24.54 7.48
C LYS A 58 -21.10 23.61 7.42
N ALA A 59 -19.89 24.16 7.57
CA ALA A 59 -18.64 23.41 7.53
C ALA A 59 -18.68 22.21 8.49
N TYR A 60 -18.38 21.02 7.97
CA TYR A 60 -18.28 19.80 8.78
C TYR A 60 -17.05 19.90 9.70
N ASP A 61 -17.22 19.50 10.96
CA ASP A 61 -16.08 19.38 11.89
C ASP A 61 -15.32 18.08 11.59
N LEU A 62 -14.39 18.14 10.63
CA LEU A 62 -13.57 17.00 10.24
C LEU A 62 -12.51 16.65 11.28
N ARG A 63 -12.34 17.45 12.34
CA ARG A 63 -11.23 17.29 13.29
C ARG A 63 -11.29 15.94 14.01
N THR A 64 -12.47 15.50 14.41
CA THR A 64 -12.65 14.19 15.06
C THR A 64 -12.39 13.04 14.10
N SER A 65 -12.89 13.12 12.86
CA SER A 65 -12.65 12.09 11.85
C SER A 65 -11.17 12.00 11.48
N LEU A 66 -10.50 13.15 11.36
CA LEU A 66 -9.07 13.22 11.04
C LEU A 66 -8.21 12.72 12.21
N ALA A 67 -8.61 13.01 13.45
CA ALA A 67 -7.92 12.50 14.64
C ALA A 67 -8.01 10.97 14.73
N VAL A 68 -9.21 10.40 14.52
CA VAL A 68 -9.41 8.94 14.49
C VAL A 68 -8.60 8.29 13.37
N TRP A 69 -8.59 8.89 12.17
CA TRP A 69 -7.79 8.38 11.05
C TRP A 69 -6.30 8.34 11.35
N ASN A 70 -5.75 9.44 11.86
CA ASN A 70 -4.33 9.52 12.24
C ASN A 70 -3.98 8.51 13.35
N PHE A 71 -4.87 8.31 14.32
CA PHE A 71 -4.67 7.31 15.37
C PHE A 71 -4.66 5.89 14.82
N ALA A 72 -5.57 5.56 13.89
CA ALA A 72 -5.59 4.26 13.23
C ALA A 72 -4.30 4.00 12.44
N LEU A 73 -3.80 5.00 11.70
CA LEU A 73 -2.53 4.90 10.98
C LEU A 73 -1.34 4.69 11.93
N PHE A 74 -1.31 5.39 13.06
CA PHE A 74 -0.27 5.21 14.07
C PHE A 74 -0.29 3.79 14.66
N ALA A 75 -1.47 3.32 15.09
CA ALA A 75 -1.64 1.98 15.64
C ALA A 75 -1.22 0.91 14.63
N TYR A 76 -1.66 1.05 13.38
CA TYR A 76 -1.30 0.16 12.29
C TYR A 76 0.22 0.11 12.05
N SER A 77 0.88 1.27 12.02
CA SER A 77 2.34 1.34 11.88
C SER A 77 3.07 0.68 13.06
N GLY A 78 2.57 0.85 14.29
CA GLY A 78 3.14 0.25 15.49
C GLY A 78 3.04 -1.28 15.49
N VAL A 79 1.87 -1.82 15.14
CA VAL A 79 1.64 -3.27 15.01
C VAL A 79 2.54 -3.86 13.92
N SER A 80 2.61 -3.18 12.77
CA SER A 80 3.43 -3.64 11.66
C SER A 80 4.91 -3.69 12.04
N PHE A 81 5.40 -2.67 12.75
CA PHE A 81 6.77 -2.64 13.26
C PHE A 81 7.03 -3.75 14.28
N TYR A 82 6.10 -3.98 15.22
CA TYR A 82 6.26 -5.01 16.25
C TYR A 82 6.41 -6.42 15.65
N ILE A 83 5.67 -6.74 14.60
CA ILE A 83 5.75 -8.04 13.90
C ILE A 83 7.06 -8.14 13.09
N LEU A 84 7.48 -7.06 12.41
CA LEU A 84 8.71 -7.07 11.59
C LEU A 84 10.00 -7.04 12.42
N PHE A 85 9.97 -6.43 13.60
CA PHE A 85 11.13 -6.20 14.45
C PHE A 85 11.91 -7.48 14.80
N PRO A 86 11.30 -8.58 15.30
CA PRO A 86 12.04 -9.80 15.63
C PRO A 86 12.68 -10.46 14.39
N HIS A 87 12.02 -10.42 13.24
CA HIS A 87 12.56 -10.94 11.98
C HIS A 87 13.76 -10.11 11.51
N PHE A 88 13.64 -8.79 11.58
CA PHE A 88 14.74 -7.88 11.24
C PHE A 88 15.94 -8.09 12.15
N MET A 89 15.72 -8.20 13.46
CA MET A 89 16.79 -8.43 14.44
C MET A 89 17.51 -9.76 14.18
N LYS A 90 16.78 -10.84 13.90
CA LYS A 90 17.36 -12.15 13.59
C LYS A 90 18.26 -12.12 12.34
N THR A 91 17.87 -11.38 11.30
CA THR A 91 18.69 -11.21 10.09
C THR A 91 19.90 -10.29 10.35
N TYR A 92 19.70 -9.22 11.12
CA TYR A 92 20.75 -8.29 11.52
C TYR A 92 21.87 -9.00 12.30
N TYR A 93 21.53 -9.84 13.29
CA TYR A 93 22.52 -10.59 14.07
C TYR A 93 23.27 -11.64 13.25
N LYS A 94 22.67 -12.19 12.18
CA LYS A 94 23.30 -13.22 11.34
C LYS A 94 24.30 -12.68 10.32
N GLY A 95 24.18 -11.42 9.90
CA GLY A 95 25.00 -10.92 8.79
C GLY A 95 25.10 -9.40 8.65
N GLY A 96 24.61 -8.65 9.63
CA GLY A 96 24.59 -7.19 9.59
C GLY A 96 23.71 -6.60 8.49
N ILE A 97 23.86 -5.29 8.28
CA ILE A 97 23.01 -4.50 7.37
C ILE A 97 23.27 -4.88 5.91
N LEU A 98 24.53 -5.15 5.53
CA LEU A 98 24.88 -5.48 4.14
C LEU A 98 24.19 -6.77 3.69
N ARG A 99 24.15 -7.79 4.54
CA ARG A 99 23.49 -9.07 4.23
C ARG A 99 21.97 -8.91 4.16
N THR A 100 21.40 -8.09 5.05
CA THR A 100 19.96 -7.78 5.07
C THR A 100 19.51 -7.04 3.79
N LEU A 101 20.37 -6.21 3.20
CA LEU A 101 20.06 -5.47 1.97
C LEU A 101 20.33 -6.27 0.69
N CYS A 102 21.35 -7.13 0.69
CA CYS A 102 21.78 -7.86 -0.49
C CYS A 102 21.13 -9.25 -0.62
N HIS A 103 20.56 -9.77 0.48
CA HIS A 103 19.88 -11.05 0.52
C HIS A 103 18.43 -10.87 0.99
N ASN A 104 17.49 -11.35 0.18
CA ASN A 104 16.08 -11.46 0.55
C ASN A 104 15.91 -12.66 1.49
N ASP A 105 16.36 -12.49 2.74
CA ASP A 105 16.26 -13.48 3.83
C ASP A 105 14.81 -13.53 4.40
N ASP A 106 14.63 -14.11 5.59
CA ASP A 106 13.41 -14.33 6.40
C ASP A 106 12.37 -13.16 6.36
N LEU A 107 12.76 -11.94 6.02
CA LEU A 107 11.86 -10.78 5.96
C LEU A 107 10.85 -10.84 4.79
N TYR A 108 11.25 -11.41 3.64
CA TYR A 108 10.42 -11.46 2.42
C TYR A 108 9.87 -12.85 2.10
N THR A 109 10.45 -13.91 2.68
CA THR A 109 10.06 -15.30 2.43
C THR A 109 8.99 -15.80 3.40
N ASN A 110 8.87 -15.19 4.58
CA ASN A 110 7.83 -15.55 5.54
C ASN A 110 6.48 -14.94 5.16
N SER A 111 5.43 -15.75 5.28
CA SER A 111 4.06 -15.35 4.94
C SER A 111 3.57 -14.17 5.80
N GLU A 112 3.89 -14.18 7.10
CA GLU A 112 3.48 -13.17 8.07
C GLU A 112 4.11 -11.79 7.80
N SER A 113 5.43 -11.74 7.61
CA SER A 113 6.15 -10.48 7.38
C SER A 113 5.86 -9.91 5.98
N GLY A 114 5.69 -10.79 4.98
CA GLY A 114 5.28 -10.42 3.63
C GLY A 114 3.87 -9.81 3.60
N PHE A 115 2.92 -10.38 4.34
CA PHE A 115 1.55 -9.89 4.42
C PHE A 115 1.47 -8.51 5.09
N VAL A 116 2.12 -8.35 6.25
CA VAL A 116 2.17 -7.07 6.98
C VAL A 116 2.89 -5.99 6.14
N GLY A 117 3.99 -6.35 5.47
CA GLY A 117 4.69 -5.45 4.56
C GLY A 117 3.83 -5.04 3.37
N TRP A 118 3.09 -5.97 2.77
CA TRP A 118 2.17 -5.68 1.67
C TRP A 118 1.02 -4.77 2.10
N LEU A 119 0.39 -5.05 3.24
CA LEU A 119 -0.67 -4.20 3.79
C LEU A 119 -0.15 -2.76 4.05
N PHE A 120 1.11 -2.61 4.47
CA PHE A 120 1.70 -1.28 4.68
C PHE A 120 1.90 -0.50 3.37
N VAL A 121 2.32 -1.19 2.31
CA VAL A 121 2.40 -0.58 0.97
C VAL A 121 1.01 -0.15 0.51
N MET A 122 -0.01 -0.98 0.73
CA MET A 122 -1.40 -0.67 0.40
C MET A 122 -1.95 0.52 1.19
N SER A 123 -1.62 0.65 2.48
CA SER A 123 -2.07 1.79 3.30
C SER A 123 -1.46 3.12 2.83
N LYS A 124 -0.23 3.10 2.28
CA LYS A 124 0.39 4.30 1.68
C LYS A 124 -0.18 4.61 0.29
N ALA A 125 -0.62 3.59 -0.45
CA ALA A 125 -1.24 3.75 -1.76
C ALA A 125 -2.60 4.46 -1.68
N SER A 126 -3.40 4.22 -0.63
CA SER A 126 -4.68 4.92 -0.44
C SER A 126 -4.52 6.39 -0.09
N ASP A 127 -3.49 6.75 0.69
CA ASP A 127 -3.25 8.14 1.09
C ASP A 127 -2.55 8.96 0.00
N THR A 128 -1.77 8.32 -0.88
CA THR A 128 -1.04 9.00 -1.96
C THR A 128 -1.86 9.06 -3.25
N THR A 129 -3.04 9.66 -3.17
CA THR A 129 -3.69 10.28 -4.35
C THR A 129 -2.78 11.40 -4.93
N PRO A 130 -2.94 11.76 -6.21
CA PRO A 130 -1.90 11.77 -7.24
C PRO A 130 -1.05 13.05 -7.33
N PHE A 131 -0.72 13.72 -6.22
CA PHE A 131 0.16 14.90 -6.30
C PHE A 131 1.61 14.55 -6.73
N ARG A 132 1.97 13.26 -6.76
CA ARG A 132 3.22 12.76 -7.35
C ARG A 132 3.05 12.12 -8.74
N ALA A 133 1.86 12.10 -9.31
CA ALA A 133 1.69 11.74 -10.73
C ALA A 133 1.88 12.95 -11.66
N GLN A 134 1.78 14.18 -11.14
CA GLN A 134 1.94 15.40 -11.94
C GLN A 134 3.40 15.88 -12.07
N SER A 135 4.36 15.24 -11.39
CA SER A 135 5.81 15.56 -11.53
C SER A 135 6.58 14.58 -12.44
N LEU A 136 5.91 13.66 -13.14
CA LEU A 136 6.55 12.78 -14.13
C LEU A 136 5.97 12.94 -15.54
N SER A 137 5.35 14.09 -15.82
CA SER A 137 5.36 14.63 -17.18
C SER A 137 6.76 15.24 -17.44
N THR A 138 7.58 14.50 -18.19
CA THR A 138 8.91 14.87 -18.75
C THR A 138 10.06 14.96 -17.74
N PRO A 139 11.21 14.30 -18.03
CA PRO A 139 12.12 14.83 -19.03
C PRO A 139 12.39 13.85 -20.17
N SER A 140 12.39 14.41 -21.37
CA SER A 140 13.07 13.90 -22.55
C SER A 140 14.50 13.49 -22.19
N PHE A 141 14.85 12.21 -22.38
CA PHE A 141 16.24 11.84 -22.61
C PHE A 141 16.39 11.57 -24.10
N SER A 142 16.70 12.64 -24.83
CA SER A 142 17.27 12.54 -26.18
C SER A 142 18.62 11.86 -26.05
N SER A 143 18.81 10.77 -26.78
CA SER A 143 20.11 10.52 -27.42
C SER A 143 20.04 11.05 -28.84
#